data_AF-A0A7S4CZW0-F1
#
_entry.id   AF-A0A7S4CZW0-F1
#
_cell.length_a   1.000
_cell.length_b   1.000
_cell.length_c   1.000
_cell.angle_alpha   90.00
_cell.angle_beta   90.00
_cell.angle_gamma   90.00
#
_symmetry.space_group_name_H-M   'P 1'
#
loop_
_entity.id
_entity.type
_entity.pdbx_description
1 polymer ?
#
loop_
_entity_poly.entity_id
_entity_poly.type
_entity_poly.pdbx_seq_one_letter_code
_entity_poly.pdbx_strand_id
1 'polypeptide(L)'
;FNKKESITDTVKMLCGYSVKQSIFVIRSQSEGACTWLQDAMRTYAHQMELPDPAFINAGDGRHSHPTHEFFDEFSFLEQLGWNRCQIHIALAGDLFHSRTVHSKADGLQVFQQVTVDLIAPAELQLPSHVLAQMRRQGFEVRIFDDIRTYMKEARKAKLWYFTNLHLDRFGDKLKDQADKMHDAVAFREEWIPQMDRDVRFYHPLPGYAPNVLNTVPVCVKDTHLNAWENQAMNAYYLRVALLGLVAGRIGHDFTGQLRELSEFSGDFEEEVAVPERPGDWGHPGLKPLECGIIVDHIAVCDKPKLIWEVVASIRKGLKLNVVSSHGVCASGRPGMYKGIISVPYLEGFDTEQTKRLAMLAPNCTVNILRGGAVARKFNLR
;
A
#
# COMPACT_ATOMS: atom_id res chain seq x y z
N PHE A 1 17.37 -7.62 12.74
CA PHE A 1 18.73 -7.28 13.18
C PHE A 1 19.24 -8.31 14.19
N ASN A 2 20.38 -8.95 13.94
CA ASN A 2 20.91 -10.07 14.75
C ASN A 2 21.27 -9.69 16.20
N LYS A 3 21.51 -8.41 16.48
CA LYS A 3 21.84 -7.88 17.82
C LYS A 3 20.66 -7.19 18.53
N LYS A 4 19.43 -7.33 18.01
CA LYS A 4 18.20 -6.67 18.55
C LYS A 4 18.26 -5.14 18.58
N GLU A 5 19.14 -4.52 17.81
CA GLU A 5 19.19 -3.07 17.61
C GLU A 5 17.94 -2.58 16.86
N SER A 6 17.44 -1.40 17.22
CA SER A 6 16.32 -0.78 16.52
C SER A 6 16.77 -0.20 15.18
N ILE A 7 15.89 -0.18 14.17
CA ILE A 7 16.23 0.41 12.87
C ILE A 7 16.61 1.89 12.98
N THR A 8 15.98 2.62 13.91
CA THR A 8 16.29 4.02 14.19
C THR A 8 17.72 4.17 14.71
N ASP A 9 18.13 3.34 15.66
CA ASP A 9 19.49 3.42 16.24
C ASP A 9 20.56 3.01 15.22
N THR A 10 20.29 1.98 14.42
CA THR A 10 21.17 1.60 13.30
C THR A 10 21.35 2.78 12.32
N VAL A 11 20.27 3.47 11.95
CA VAL A 11 20.34 4.63 11.03
C VAL A 11 21.09 5.81 11.67
N LYS A 12 20.88 6.09 12.95
CA LYS A 12 21.65 7.12 13.69
C LYS A 12 23.15 6.84 13.64
N MET A 13 23.54 5.60 13.95
CA MET A 13 24.93 5.17 13.89
C MET A 13 25.52 5.33 12.49
N LEU A 14 24.79 4.92 11.45
CA LEU A 14 25.24 5.04 10.06
C LEU A 14 25.33 6.49 9.59
N CYS A 15 24.45 7.39 10.05
CA CYS A 15 24.52 8.81 9.73
C CYS A 15 25.82 9.44 10.23
N GLY A 16 26.31 9.02 11.41
CA GLY A 16 27.59 9.47 11.94
C GLY A 16 28.81 9.08 11.09
N TYR A 17 28.68 8.13 10.15
CA TYR A 17 29.77 7.76 9.25
C TYR A 17 29.90 8.68 8.03
N SER A 18 28.90 9.50 7.72
CA SER A 18 28.92 10.40 6.56
C SER A 18 28.90 11.86 7.00
N VAL A 19 29.91 12.59 6.56
CA VAL A 19 30.10 14.02 6.92
C VAL A 19 29.40 14.99 5.96
N LYS A 20 28.80 14.49 4.87
CA LYS A 20 28.24 15.34 3.79
C LYS A 20 26.76 15.11 3.52
N GLN A 21 26.36 13.87 3.23
CA GLN A 21 24.98 13.52 2.93
C GLN A 21 24.83 12.03 3.20
N SER A 22 23.77 11.66 3.90
CA SER A 22 23.41 10.26 4.12
C SER A 22 22.16 9.94 3.31
N ILE A 23 22.22 8.88 2.49
CA ILE A 23 21.09 8.42 1.67
C ILE A 23 20.87 6.95 2.01
N PHE A 24 19.65 6.61 2.44
CA PHE A 24 19.28 5.26 2.82
C PHE A 24 18.22 4.74 1.85
N VAL A 25 18.52 3.64 1.16
CA VAL A 25 17.54 2.88 0.39
C VAL A 25 17.01 1.78 1.30
N ILE A 26 15.73 1.86 1.67
CA ILE A 26 15.15 0.98 2.69
C ILE A 26 14.02 0.15 2.10
N ARG A 27 14.12 -1.17 2.31
CA ARG A 27 13.03 -2.10 2.11
C ARG A 27 12.67 -2.73 3.45
N SER A 28 11.42 -2.58 3.87
CA SER A 28 10.94 -3.02 5.18
C SER A 28 9.66 -3.84 5.07
N GLN A 29 9.40 -4.71 6.03
CA GLN A 29 8.08 -5.34 6.20
C GLN A 29 7.12 -4.44 6.97
N SER A 30 7.64 -3.46 7.72
CA SER A 30 6.85 -2.47 8.44
C SER A 30 6.44 -1.34 7.51
N GLU A 31 5.14 -1.08 7.43
CA GLU A 31 4.56 0.06 6.72
C GLU A 31 4.96 1.37 7.39
N GLY A 32 5.17 2.43 6.61
CA GLY A 32 5.55 3.76 7.10
C GLY A 32 6.99 3.87 7.62
N ALA A 33 7.82 2.82 7.45
CA ALA A 33 9.18 2.81 8.01
C ALA A 33 10.06 3.98 7.53
N CYS A 34 9.96 4.35 6.25
CA CYS A 34 10.73 5.48 5.71
C CYS A 34 10.23 6.83 6.27
N THR A 35 8.91 7.01 6.42
CA THR A 35 8.32 8.21 7.01
C THR A 35 8.75 8.38 8.46
N TRP A 36 8.65 7.31 9.26
CA TRP A 36 9.12 7.30 10.64
C TRP A 36 10.59 7.69 10.76
N LEU A 37 11.45 7.10 9.91
CA LEU A 37 12.87 7.40 9.91
C LEU A 37 13.16 8.84 9.50
N GLN A 38 12.44 9.38 8.51
CA GLN A 38 12.56 10.79 8.13
C GLN A 38 12.30 11.72 9.32
N ASP A 39 11.22 11.49 10.08
CA ASP A 39 10.86 12.33 11.22
C ASP A 39 11.81 12.16 12.40
N ALA A 40 12.13 10.91 12.76
CA ALA A 40 13.02 10.60 13.87
C ALA A 40 14.44 11.15 13.62
N MET A 41 14.88 11.14 12.36
CA MET A 41 16.23 11.53 12.00
C MET A 41 16.42 13.03 11.80
N ARG A 42 15.38 13.78 11.42
CA ARG A 42 15.43 15.26 11.40
C ARG A 42 15.83 15.84 12.75
N THR A 43 15.19 15.35 13.82
CA THR A 43 15.51 15.81 15.18
C THR A 43 16.95 15.47 15.57
N TYR A 44 17.39 14.25 15.26
CA TYR A 44 18.75 13.80 15.57
C TYR A 44 19.81 14.54 14.76
N ALA A 45 19.59 14.74 13.46
CA ALA A 45 20.51 15.45 12.57
C ALA A 45 20.71 16.90 13.04
N HIS A 46 19.62 17.59 13.40
CA HIS A 46 19.69 18.92 13.98
C HIS A 46 20.48 18.97 15.30
N GLN A 47 20.29 17.99 16.19
CA GLN A 47 21.02 17.92 17.46
C GLN A 47 22.52 17.66 17.30
N MET A 48 22.90 16.94 16.24
CA MET A 48 24.29 16.54 15.98
C MET A 48 24.98 17.44 14.94
N GLU A 49 24.33 18.52 14.51
CA GLU A 49 24.81 19.42 13.45
C GLU A 49 25.16 18.66 12.15
N LEU A 50 24.39 17.61 11.85
CA LEU A 50 24.52 16.81 10.64
C LEU A 50 23.50 17.24 9.57
N PRO A 51 23.81 17.06 8.28
CA PRO A 51 22.85 17.21 7.20
C PRO A 51 21.68 16.22 7.34
N ASP A 52 20.47 16.66 6.97
CA ASP A 52 19.29 15.81 7.00
C ASP A 52 19.48 14.57 6.10
N PRO A 53 19.34 13.34 6.65
CA PRO A 53 19.41 12.14 5.84
C PRO A 53 18.17 12.03 4.95
N ALA A 54 18.38 11.45 3.77
CA ALA A 54 17.32 11.14 2.82
C ALA A 54 16.97 9.66 2.84
N PHE A 55 15.68 9.34 2.78
CA PHE A 55 15.17 7.97 2.76
C PHE A 55 14.45 7.68 1.45
N ILE A 56 14.91 6.65 0.73
CA ILE A 56 14.28 6.16 -0.50
C ILE A 56 13.55 4.86 -0.17
N ASN A 57 12.22 4.87 -0.32
CA ASN A 57 11.40 3.70 -0.10
C ASN A 57 11.49 2.70 -1.27
N ALA A 58 12.16 1.57 -1.02
CA ALA A 58 12.27 0.42 -1.93
C ALA A 58 11.22 -0.67 -1.62
N GLY A 59 10.17 -0.32 -0.89
CA GLY A 59 9.03 -1.16 -0.53
C GLY A 59 8.84 -1.29 0.98
N ASP A 60 7.66 -0.93 1.50
CA ASP A 60 7.33 -1.02 2.92
C ASP A 60 6.02 -1.80 3.18
N GLY A 61 6.12 -3.01 3.73
CA GLY A 61 4.97 -3.84 4.10
C GLY A 61 4.01 -4.06 2.93
N ARG A 62 2.71 -3.77 3.12
CA ARG A 62 1.72 -3.71 2.03
C ARG A 62 1.41 -2.27 1.56
N HIS A 63 2.07 -1.28 2.14
CA HIS A 63 1.77 0.14 1.96
C HIS A 63 2.19 0.66 0.58
N SER A 64 3.49 0.80 0.29
CA SER A 64 3.92 1.43 -0.97
C SER A 64 5.22 0.85 -1.55
N HIS A 65 5.44 1.08 -2.85
CA HIS A 65 6.74 0.86 -3.50
C HIS A 65 6.99 1.96 -4.57
N PRO A 66 7.22 3.21 -4.16
CA PRO A 66 7.18 4.38 -5.07
C PRO A 66 8.18 4.29 -6.22
N THR A 67 9.36 3.74 -5.96
CA THR A 67 10.38 3.57 -7.01
C THR A 67 10.00 2.55 -8.07
N HIS A 68 9.03 1.67 -7.82
CA HIS A 68 8.54 0.70 -8.81
C HIS A 68 7.53 1.34 -9.73
N GLU A 69 6.55 2.01 -9.13
CA GLU A 69 5.58 2.83 -9.83
C GLU A 69 6.31 3.76 -10.81
N PHE A 70 7.24 4.56 -10.32
CA PHE A 70 7.89 5.59 -11.14
C PHE A 70 8.58 5.08 -12.42
N PHE A 71 9.19 3.89 -12.42
CA PHE A 71 9.78 3.34 -13.65
C PHE A 71 8.76 2.72 -14.62
N ASP A 72 7.60 2.30 -14.12
CA ASP A 72 6.51 1.85 -14.99
C ASP A 72 5.98 3.03 -15.79
N GLU A 73 5.63 4.14 -15.14
CA GLU A 73 5.13 5.32 -15.85
C GLU A 73 6.17 5.92 -16.78
N PHE A 74 7.45 5.92 -16.39
CA PHE A 74 8.54 6.29 -17.29
C PHE A 74 8.55 5.42 -18.56
N SER A 75 8.40 4.10 -18.40
CA SER A 75 8.40 3.17 -19.52
C SER A 75 7.16 3.30 -20.41
N PHE A 76 6.02 3.68 -19.83
CA PHE A 76 4.81 4.00 -20.59
C PHE A 76 4.99 5.30 -21.39
N LEU A 77 5.58 6.33 -20.78
CA LEU A 77 5.87 7.60 -21.45
C LEU A 77 6.84 7.41 -22.60
N GLU A 78 7.91 6.65 -22.40
CA GLU A 78 8.87 6.30 -23.45
C GLU A 78 8.17 5.62 -24.64
N GLN A 79 7.31 4.63 -24.38
CA GLN A 79 6.55 3.94 -25.41
C GLN A 79 5.55 4.85 -26.15
N LEU A 80 5.04 5.88 -25.48
CA LEU A 80 4.15 6.89 -26.05
C LEU A 80 4.90 8.08 -26.66
N GLY A 81 6.23 8.01 -26.81
CA GLY A 81 7.04 9.08 -27.40
C GLY A 81 7.04 10.35 -26.56
N TRP A 82 7.06 10.20 -25.23
CA TRP A 82 7.02 11.28 -24.22
C TRP A 82 5.72 12.10 -24.24
N ASN A 83 4.68 11.59 -24.88
CA ASN A 83 3.39 12.24 -24.96
C ASN A 83 2.57 11.98 -23.69
N ARG A 84 2.18 13.07 -23.01
CA ARG A 84 1.38 13.04 -21.77
C ARG A 84 -0.11 13.31 -22.00
N CYS A 85 -0.57 13.51 -23.23
CA CYS A 85 -1.95 13.88 -23.53
C CYS A 85 -2.93 12.77 -23.17
N GLN A 86 -2.61 11.52 -23.51
CA GLN A 86 -3.50 10.40 -23.24
C GLN A 86 -2.74 9.10 -23.02
N ILE A 87 -3.32 8.22 -22.18
CA ILE A 87 -2.90 6.83 -22.06
C ILE A 87 -4.14 5.93 -22.04
N HIS A 88 -4.04 4.81 -22.77
CA HIS A 88 -5.01 3.72 -22.69
C HIS A 88 -4.26 2.44 -22.34
N ILE A 89 -4.51 1.93 -21.13
CA ILE A 89 -3.79 0.79 -20.54
C ILE A 89 -4.77 -0.30 -20.08
N ALA A 90 -4.40 -1.56 -20.34
CA ALA A 90 -5.09 -2.73 -19.81
C ALA A 90 -4.31 -3.30 -18.61
N LEU A 91 -4.98 -3.49 -17.48
CA LEU A 91 -4.43 -4.12 -16.27
C LEU A 91 -5.04 -5.51 -16.15
N ALA A 92 -4.23 -6.56 -16.24
CA ALA A 92 -4.70 -7.95 -16.25
C ALA A 92 -4.01 -8.80 -15.16
N GLY A 93 -4.78 -9.64 -14.45
CA GLY A 93 -4.26 -10.56 -13.43
C GLY A 93 -4.90 -10.40 -12.04
N ASP A 94 -4.11 -10.50 -10.98
CA ASP A 94 -4.54 -10.32 -9.59
C ASP A 94 -4.59 -8.82 -9.22
N LEU A 95 -5.64 -8.14 -9.63
CA LEU A 95 -5.83 -6.70 -9.37
C LEU A 95 -6.22 -6.42 -7.91
N PHE A 96 -6.80 -7.40 -7.22
CA PHE A 96 -7.22 -7.26 -5.83
C PHE A 96 -6.04 -7.12 -4.88
N HIS A 97 -5.00 -7.96 -5.03
CA HIS A 97 -3.84 -7.95 -4.13
C HIS A 97 -2.60 -7.25 -4.69
N SER A 98 -2.58 -6.89 -5.97
CA SER A 98 -1.40 -6.28 -6.58
C SER A 98 -1.22 -4.81 -6.19
N ARG A 99 -0.23 -4.57 -5.34
CA ARG A 99 0.18 -3.21 -4.93
C ARG A 99 0.65 -2.36 -6.10
N THR A 100 1.29 -2.95 -7.10
CA THR A 100 1.77 -2.21 -8.28
C THR A 100 0.61 -1.80 -9.19
N VAL A 101 -0.50 -2.52 -9.16
CA VAL A 101 -1.75 -2.12 -9.82
C VAL A 101 -2.45 -1.03 -9.03
N HIS A 102 -2.51 -1.14 -7.69
CA HIS A 102 -3.15 -0.11 -6.86
C HIS A 102 -2.45 1.24 -7.01
N SER A 103 -1.12 1.23 -7.07
CA SER A 103 -0.34 2.44 -7.29
C SER A 103 -0.61 3.09 -8.66
N LYS A 104 -1.14 2.36 -9.66
CA LYS A 104 -1.56 2.99 -10.93
C LYS A 104 -2.66 4.05 -10.78
N ALA A 105 -3.43 4.02 -9.69
CA ALA A 105 -4.36 5.10 -9.40
C ALA A 105 -3.64 6.44 -9.17
N ASP A 106 -2.42 6.41 -8.63
CA ASP A 106 -1.63 7.61 -8.38
C ASP A 106 -0.69 7.93 -9.56
N GLY A 107 0.08 6.95 -10.04
CA GLY A 107 1.07 7.16 -11.09
C GLY A 107 0.49 7.62 -12.43
N LEU A 108 -0.66 7.09 -12.85
CA LEU A 108 -1.24 7.43 -14.16
C LEU A 108 -1.73 8.88 -14.26
N GLN A 109 -1.81 9.63 -13.15
CA GLN A 109 -2.12 11.07 -13.17
C GLN A 109 -1.06 11.92 -13.88
N VAL A 110 0.10 11.32 -14.22
CA VAL A 110 1.07 11.98 -15.10
C VAL A 110 0.48 12.29 -16.50
N PHE A 111 -0.56 11.55 -16.93
CA PHE A 111 -1.26 11.76 -18.19
C PHE A 111 -2.53 12.61 -18.01
N GLN A 112 -2.88 13.40 -19.02
CA GLN A 112 -4.05 14.31 -18.96
C GLN A 112 -5.37 13.54 -19.13
N GLN A 113 -5.39 12.52 -19.98
CA GLN A 113 -6.55 11.64 -20.20
C GLN A 113 -6.14 10.19 -19.97
N VAL A 114 -6.86 9.49 -19.10
CA VAL A 114 -6.52 8.12 -18.71
C VAL A 114 -7.72 7.22 -18.95
N THR A 115 -7.55 6.20 -19.80
CA THR A 115 -8.48 5.08 -19.93
C THR A 115 -7.82 3.83 -19.38
N VAL A 116 -8.49 3.15 -18.44
CA VAL A 116 -8.01 1.92 -17.80
C VAL A 116 -9.00 0.79 -18.06
N ASP A 117 -8.52 -0.30 -18.64
CA ASP A 117 -9.28 -1.55 -18.75
C ASP A 117 -8.83 -2.51 -17.66
N LEU A 118 -9.73 -2.83 -16.74
CA LEU A 118 -9.48 -3.78 -15.67
C LEU A 118 -9.98 -5.15 -16.12
N ILE A 119 -9.07 -6.12 -16.27
CA ILE A 119 -9.36 -7.45 -16.79
C ILE A 119 -9.05 -8.50 -15.72
N ALA A 120 -10.06 -8.85 -14.95
CA ALA A 120 -9.98 -9.84 -13.90
C ALA A 120 -11.37 -10.38 -13.53
N PRO A 121 -11.47 -11.64 -13.09
CA PRO A 121 -12.73 -12.16 -12.56
C PRO A 121 -13.09 -11.41 -11.26
N ALA A 122 -14.35 -11.48 -10.86
CA ALA A 122 -14.89 -10.74 -9.71
C ALA A 122 -14.06 -10.89 -8.42
N GLU A 123 -13.48 -12.07 -8.18
CA GLU A 123 -12.65 -12.39 -7.02
C GLU A 123 -11.28 -11.70 -7.03
N LEU A 124 -10.76 -11.39 -8.21
CA LEU A 124 -9.46 -10.73 -8.42
C LEU A 124 -9.58 -9.28 -8.84
N GLN A 125 -10.80 -8.75 -8.89
CA GLN A 125 -11.08 -7.40 -9.34
C GLN A 125 -10.52 -6.34 -8.38
N LEU A 126 -10.24 -5.15 -8.92
CA LEU A 126 -9.70 -4.03 -8.16
C LEU A 126 -10.60 -3.68 -6.95
N PRO A 127 -10.04 -3.43 -5.75
CA PRO A 127 -10.84 -3.06 -4.59
C PRO A 127 -11.67 -1.79 -4.83
N SER A 128 -12.88 -1.75 -4.27
CA SER A 128 -13.84 -0.66 -4.52
C SER A 128 -13.32 0.74 -4.18
N HIS A 129 -12.47 0.86 -3.15
CA HIS A 129 -11.88 2.13 -2.76
C HIS A 129 -10.88 2.68 -3.79
N VAL A 130 -10.05 1.81 -4.39
CA VAL A 130 -9.11 2.18 -5.47
C VAL A 130 -9.86 2.50 -6.76
N LEU A 131 -10.88 1.71 -7.09
CA LEU A 131 -11.77 1.99 -8.22
C LEU A 131 -12.47 3.35 -8.08
N ALA A 132 -12.94 3.66 -6.87
CA ALA A 132 -13.53 4.96 -6.57
C ALA A 132 -12.51 6.10 -6.65
N GLN A 133 -11.25 5.89 -6.25
CA GLN A 133 -10.16 6.84 -6.41
C GLN A 133 -9.89 7.16 -7.87
N MET A 134 -9.70 6.14 -8.72
CA MET A 134 -9.50 6.32 -10.17
C MET A 134 -10.64 7.13 -10.81
N ARG A 135 -11.89 6.81 -10.45
CA ARG A 135 -13.05 7.55 -10.95
C ARG A 135 -13.10 9.01 -10.47
N ARG A 136 -12.75 9.28 -9.20
CA ARG A 136 -12.66 10.64 -8.67
C ARG A 136 -11.57 11.48 -9.36
N GLN A 137 -10.50 10.83 -9.82
CA GLN A 137 -9.42 11.45 -10.58
C GLN A 137 -9.80 11.66 -12.06
N GLY A 138 -11.00 11.26 -12.48
CA GLY A 138 -11.49 11.45 -13.84
C GLY A 138 -11.08 10.37 -14.84
N PHE A 139 -10.58 9.21 -14.38
CA PHE A 139 -10.20 8.13 -15.28
C PHE A 139 -11.45 7.47 -15.89
N GLU A 140 -11.38 7.15 -17.19
CA GLU A 140 -12.35 6.28 -17.83
C GLU A 140 -12.02 4.83 -17.50
N VAL A 141 -12.81 4.18 -16.64
CA VAL A 141 -12.54 2.81 -16.20
C VAL A 141 -13.55 1.83 -16.80
N ARG A 142 -13.06 0.86 -17.59
CA ARG A 142 -13.84 -0.26 -18.13
C ARG A 142 -13.46 -1.55 -17.41
N ILE A 143 -14.43 -2.43 -17.18
CA ILE A 143 -14.25 -3.66 -16.41
C ILE A 143 -14.63 -4.85 -17.29
N PHE A 144 -13.78 -5.87 -17.30
CA PHE A 144 -13.94 -7.11 -18.07
C PHE A 144 -13.63 -8.30 -17.16
N ASP A 145 -14.44 -9.35 -17.23
CA ASP A 145 -14.26 -10.53 -16.40
C ASP A 145 -13.08 -11.41 -16.84
N ASP A 146 -12.70 -11.33 -18.12
CA ASP A 146 -11.69 -12.21 -18.71
C ASP A 146 -11.07 -11.64 -20.00
N ILE A 147 -9.86 -12.12 -20.35
CA ILE A 147 -9.14 -11.67 -21.55
C ILE A 147 -9.83 -12.12 -22.84
N ARG A 148 -10.50 -13.28 -22.88
CA ARG A 148 -11.19 -13.75 -24.10
C ARG A 148 -12.31 -12.78 -24.51
N THR A 149 -13.03 -12.24 -23.54
CA THR A 149 -14.04 -11.21 -23.74
C THR A 149 -13.38 -9.91 -24.21
N TYR A 150 -12.32 -9.47 -23.53
CA TYR A 150 -11.60 -8.26 -23.88
C TYR A 150 -10.95 -8.30 -25.29
N MET A 151 -10.46 -9.46 -25.74
CA MET A 151 -9.88 -9.63 -27.09
C MET A 151 -10.87 -9.31 -28.21
N LYS A 152 -12.18 -9.49 -27.96
CA LYS A 152 -13.27 -9.20 -28.91
C LYS A 152 -13.62 -7.72 -29.00
N GLU A 153 -13.16 -6.89 -28.06
CA GLU A 153 -13.43 -5.46 -28.07
C GLU A 153 -12.78 -4.77 -29.27
N ALA A 154 -13.50 -3.81 -29.86
CA ALA A 154 -12.96 -3.01 -30.96
C ALA A 154 -11.88 -2.04 -30.48
N ARG A 155 -12.09 -1.41 -29.30
CA ARG A 155 -11.14 -0.48 -28.69
C ARG A 155 -10.32 -1.19 -27.62
N LYS A 156 -9.15 -1.74 -28.01
CA LYS A 156 -8.17 -2.36 -27.11
C LYS A 156 -7.01 -1.41 -26.80
N ALA A 157 -6.54 -1.47 -25.57
CA ALA A 157 -5.31 -0.82 -25.13
C ALA A 157 -4.09 -1.36 -25.87
N LYS A 158 -3.14 -0.46 -26.15
CA LYS A 158 -1.82 -0.79 -26.70
C LYS A 158 -0.82 -1.18 -25.62
N LEU A 159 -1.00 -0.66 -24.40
CA LEU A 159 -0.17 -1.00 -23.25
C LEU A 159 -0.93 -1.99 -22.38
N TRP A 160 -0.33 -3.13 -22.09
CA TRP A 160 -0.88 -4.13 -21.16
C TRP A 160 0.06 -4.29 -19.99
N TYR A 161 -0.45 -4.24 -18.78
CA TYR A 161 0.29 -4.45 -17.55
C TYR A 161 -0.25 -5.70 -16.86
N PHE A 162 0.55 -6.76 -16.90
CA PHE A 162 0.19 -8.05 -16.35
C PHE A 162 0.67 -8.18 -14.90
N THR A 163 -0.09 -8.92 -14.12
CA THR A 163 0.29 -9.36 -12.77
C THR A 163 0.04 -10.86 -12.65
N ASN A 164 0.89 -11.54 -11.91
CA ASN A 164 0.72 -12.97 -11.65
C ASN A 164 -0.21 -13.23 -10.47
N LEU A 165 -0.79 -14.43 -10.44
CA LEU A 165 -1.59 -14.91 -9.33
C LEU A 165 -0.68 -15.56 -8.30
N HIS A 166 -0.64 -14.99 -7.10
CA HIS A 166 0.15 -15.51 -5.99
C HIS A 166 -0.75 -16.34 -5.06
N LEU A 167 -0.65 -17.67 -5.14
CA LEU A 167 -1.55 -18.59 -4.42
C LEU A 167 -1.47 -18.44 -2.90
N ASP A 168 -0.35 -17.97 -2.37
CA ASP A 168 -0.18 -17.71 -0.93
C ASP A 168 -1.08 -16.57 -0.40
N ARG A 169 -1.62 -15.74 -1.29
CA ARG A 169 -2.54 -14.64 -0.95
C ARG A 169 -3.99 -15.12 -0.88
N PHE A 170 -4.29 -16.28 -1.43
CA PHE A 170 -5.65 -16.80 -1.52
C PHE A 170 -6.03 -17.52 -0.23
N GLY A 171 -7.26 -17.29 0.23
CA GLY A 171 -7.87 -18.13 1.27
C GLY A 171 -8.14 -19.54 0.72
N ASP A 172 -8.37 -20.50 1.61
CA ASP A 172 -8.52 -21.92 1.23
C ASP A 172 -9.58 -22.13 0.14
N LYS A 173 -10.71 -21.41 0.21
CA LYS A 173 -11.79 -21.47 -0.80
C LYS A 173 -11.39 -20.94 -2.18
N LEU A 174 -10.50 -19.95 -2.24
CA LEU A 174 -10.06 -19.32 -3.50
C LEU A 174 -8.99 -20.17 -4.19
N LYS A 175 -8.24 -20.98 -3.44
CA LYS A 175 -7.26 -21.90 -4.01
C LYS A 175 -7.91 -22.98 -4.89
N ASP A 176 -9.08 -23.47 -4.50
CA ASP A 176 -9.85 -24.45 -5.29
C ASP A 176 -10.33 -23.89 -6.64
N GLN A 177 -10.40 -22.56 -6.78
CA GLN A 177 -10.80 -21.86 -8.00
C GLN A 177 -9.62 -21.24 -8.75
N ALA A 178 -8.39 -21.46 -8.28
CA ALA A 178 -7.20 -20.79 -8.80
C ALA A 178 -7.00 -21.03 -10.31
N ASP A 179 -7.18 -22.26 -10.79
CA ASP A 179 -7.02 -22.60 -12.20
C ASP A 179 -8.06 -21.88 -13.06
N LYS A 180 -9.31 -21.82 -12.61
CA LYS A 180 -10.38 -21.09 -13.32
C LYS A 180 -10.09 -19.59 -13.38
N MET A 181 -9.66 -19.00 -12.26
CA MET A 181 -9.30 -17.58 -12.21
C MET A 181 -8.08 -17.27 -13.09
N HIS A 182 -7.09 -18.17 -13.08
CA HIS A 182 -5.93 -18.09 -13.96
C HIS A 182 -6.31 -18.15 -15.42
N ASP A 183 -7.20 -19.07 -15.81
CA ASP A 183 -7.70 -19.21 -17.18
C ASP A 183 -8.44 -17.96 -17.71
N ALA A 184 -9.00 -17.15 -16.81
CA ALA A 184 -9.68 -15.90 -17.18
C ALA A 184 -8.68 -14.78 -17.51
N VAL A 185 -7.53 -14.76 -16.84
CA VAL A 185 -6.54 -13.66 -16.90
C VAL A 185 -5.21 -14.05 -17.55
N ALA A 186 -5.05 -15.30 -17.99
CA ALA A 186 -3.88 -15.75 -18.72
C ALA A 186 -4.00 -15.42 -20.22
N PHE A 187 -3.00 -14.71 -20.73
CA PHE A 187 -2.81 -14.50 -22.15
C PHE A 187 -2.42 -15.82 -22.83
N ARG A 188 -2.89 -16.04 -24.06
CA ARG A 188 -2.66 -17.28 -24.81
C ARG A 188 -1.82 -17.02 -26.06
N GLU A 189 -0.91 -17.94 -26.37
CA GLU A 189 0.00 -17.81 -27.51
C GLU A 189 -0.75 -17.66 -28.85
N GLU A 190 -1.92 -18.30 -28.96
CA GLU A 190 -2.83 -18.22 -30.11
C GLU A 190 -3.33 -16.78 -30.42
N TRP A 191 -3.24 -15.85 -29.46
CA TRP A 191 -3.63 -14.45 -29.63
C TRP A 191 -2.49 -13.56 -30.14
N ILE A 192 -1.23 -14.03 -30.09
CA ILE A 192 -0.07 -13.24 -30.55
C ILE A 192 -0.24 -12.74 -32.00
N PRO A 193 -0.68 -13.57 -32.98
CA PRO A 193 -0.84 -13.11 -34.36
C PRO A 193 -1.94 -12.05 -34.54
N GLN A 194 -2.85 -11.91 -33.57
CA GLN A 194 -3.95 -10.95 -33.59
C GLN A 194 -3.56 -9.59 -32.99
N MET A 195 -2.34 -9.48 -32.46
CA MET A 195 -1.90 -8.28 -31.77
C MET A 195 -1.15 -7.33 -32.71
N ASP A 196 -1.55 -6.06 -32.67
CA ASP A 196 -0.90 -5.01 -33.43
C ASP A 196 0.59 -4.88 -33.08
N ARG A 197 1.38 -4.38 -34.02
CA ARG A 197 2.85 -4.27 -33.88
C ARG A 197 3.31 -3.29 -32.80
N ASP A 198 2.46 -2.34 -32.42
CA ASP A 198 2.76 -1.31 -31.42
C ASP A 198 2.27 -1.68 -30.01
N VAL A 199 1.63 -2.84 -29.85
CA VAL A 199 1.22 -3.36 -28.55
C VAL A 199 2.43 -3.82 -27.74
N ARG A 200 2.43 -3.52 -26.44
CA ARG A 200 3.51 -3.86 -25.49
C ARG A 200 2.96 -4.36 -24.17
N PHE A 201 3.61 -5.39 -23.63
CA PHE A 201 3.30 -6.08 -22.40
C PHE A 201 4.37 -5.77 -21.36
N TYR A 202 3.92 -5.21 -20.24
CA TYR A 202 4.68 -4.86 -19.06
C TYR A 202 4.34 -5.82 -17.92
N HIS A 203 5.27 -6.02 -17.01
CA HIS A 203 5.10 -6.94 -15.89
C HIS A 203 6.06 -6.58 -14.74
N PRO A 204 5.61 -6.51 -13.48
CA PRO A 204 6.46 -6.09 -12.36
C PRO A 204 7.54 -7.10 -11.97
N LEU A 205 7.42 -8.36 -12.42
CA LEU A 205 8.29 -9.50 -12.09
C LEU A 205 8.30 -9.84 -10.57
N PRO A 206 8.83 -11.00 -10.14
CA PRO A 206 9.30 -12.14 -10.93
C PRO A 206 8.16 -12.91 -11.58
N GLY A 207 8.44 -13.36 -12.81
CA GLY A 207 7.52 -14.16 -13.61
C GLY A 207 7.57 -15.66 -13.31
N TYR A 208 8.38 -16.15 -12.37
CA TYR A 208 8.53 -17.59 -12.10
C TYR A 208 8.93 -17.81 -10.63
N ALA A 209 8.01 -18.34 -9.84
CA ALA A 209 8.27 -18.74 -8.46
C ALA A 209 7.34 -19.91 -8.07
N PRO A 210 7.70 -20.73 -7.08
CA PRO A 210 6.76 -21.68 -6.49
C PRO A 210 5.49 -20.95 -6.04
N ASN A 211 4.33 -21.58 -6.20
CA ASN A 211 3.02 -21.04 -5.85
C ASN A 211 2.60 -19.76 -6.61
N VAL A 212 3.15 -19.55 -7.82
CA VAL A 212 2.77 -18.44 -8.69
C VAL A 212 2.25 -18.99 -10.01
N LEU A 213 1.05 -18.57 -10.42
CA LEU A 213 0.48 -18.86 -11.73
C LEU A 213 0.72 -17.67 -12.66
N ASN A 214 1.37 -17.95 -13.79
CA ASN A 214 1.84 -16.91 -14.72
C ASN A 214 0.76 -16.49 -15.70
N THR A 215 0.50 -15.18 -15.78
CA THR A 215 -0.53 -14.66 -16.69
C THR A 215 -0.03 -14.42 -18.11
N VAL A 216 1.28 -14.49 -18.35
CA VAL A 216 1.88 -14.32 -19.68
C VAL A 216 2.70 -15.56 -20.05
N PRO A 217 2.50 -16.15 -21.25
CA PRO A 217 3.29 -17.26 -21.74
C PRO A 217 4.77 -16.91 -21.91
N VAL A 218 5.65 -17.91 -21.74
CA VAL A 218 7.11 -17.73 -21.87
C VAL A 218 7.49 -17.22 -23.26
N CYS A 219 6.84 -17.73 -24.31
CA CYS A 219 7.17 -17.41 -25.70
C CYS A 219 7.04 -15.92 -26.02
N VAL A 220 6.24 -15.16 -25.25
CA VAL A 220 6.05 -13.72 -25.45
C VAL A 220 7.37 -12.97 -25.31
N LYS A 221 8.32 -13.49 -24.53
CA LYS A 221 9.68 -12.95 -24.37
C LYS A 221 10.37 -12.69 -25.72
N ASP A 222 10.16 -13.59 -26.67
CA ASP A 222 10.83 -13.56 -27.98
C ASP A 222 10.01 -12.84 -29.06
N THR A 223 8.97 -12.08 -28.65
CA THR A 223 8.06 -11.36 -29.55
C THR A 223 8.15 -9.85 -29.38
N HIS A 224 7.55 -9.10 -30.31
CA HIS A 224 7.46 -7.63 -30.22
C HIS A 224 6.63 -7.14 -29.02
N LEU A 225 5.86 -8.03 -28.38
CA LEU A 225 5.02 -7.70 -27.25
C LEU A 225 5.83 -7.50 -25.98
N ASN A 226 6.99 -8.14 -25.81
CA ASN A 226 7.77 -8.04 -24.57
C ASN A 226 8.33 -6.62 -24.36
N ALA A 227 7.90 -5.95 -23.29
CA ALA A 227 8.47 -4.68 -22.84
C ALA A 227 8.98 -4.72 -21.39
N TRP A 228 8.75 -5.80 -20.64
CA TRP A 228 9.15 -5.86 -19.22
C TRP A 228 10.67 -5.92 -19.00
N GLU A 229 11.44 -6.35 -20.02
CA GLU A 229 12.91 -6.30 -19.94
C GLU A 229 13.42 -4.86 -20.05
N ASN A 230 12.89 -4.10 -21.01
CA ASN A 230 13.19 -2.65 -21.13
C ASN A 230 12.70 -1.89 -19.89
N GLN A 231 11.52 -2.23 -19.38
CA GLN A 231 11.00 -1.69 -18.11
C GLN A 231 11.97 -1.93 -16.94
N ALA A 232 12.53 -3.14 -16.82
CA ALA A 232 13.51 -3.45 -15.79
C ALA A 232 14.84 -2.70 -15.98
N MET A 233 15.28 -2.49 -17.22
CA MET A 233 16.46 -1.65 -17.52
C MET A 233 16.20 -0.18 -17.18
N ASN A 234 15.03 0.35 -17.49
CA ASN A 234 14.63 1.72 -17.14
C ASN A 234 14.67 1.96 -15.63
N ALA A 235 14.33 0.94 -14.83
CA ALA A 235 14.45 1.01 -13.38
C ALA A 235 15.89 1.31 -12.90
N TYR A 236 16.91 0.82 -13.59
CA TYR A 236 18.31 1.13 -13.26
C TYR A 236 18.61 2.62 -13.48
N TYR A 237 18.35 3.13 -14.69
CA TYR A 237 18.66 4.51 -15.05
C TYR A 237 17.87 5.51 -14.20
N LEU A 238 16.59 5.23 -13.95
CA LEU A 238 15.74 6.09 -13.15
C LEU A 238 16.17 6.12 -11.68
N ARG A 239 16.63 5.00 -11.12
CA ARG A 239 17.19 4.97 -9.75
C ARG A 239 18.53 5.70 -9.67
N VAL A 240 19.37 5.66 -10.71
CA VAL A 240 20.58 6.47 -10.79
C VAL A 240 20.23 7.97 -10.79
N ALA A 241 19.25 8.38 -11.60
CA ALA A 241 18.76 9.75 -11.62
C ALA A 241 18.17 10.18 -10.26
N LEU A 242 17.34 9.34 -9.64
CA LEU A 242 16.79 9.60 -8.31
C LEU A 242 17.89 9.79 -7.26
N LEU A 243 18.90 8.92 -7.24
CA LEU A 243 20.04 9.07 -6.33
C LEU A 243 20.82 10.36 -6.61
N GLY A 244 21.00 10.72 -7.88
CA GLY A 244 21.64 11.98 -8.27
C GLY A 244 20.87 13.22 -7.80
N LEU A 245 19.54 13.20 -7.93
CA LEU A 245 18.66 14.27 -7.45
C LEU A 245 18.71 14.40 -5.93
N VAL A 246 18.54 13.27 -5.22
CA VAL A 246 18.56 13.23 -3.74
C VAL A 246 19.94 13.60 -3.19
N ALA A 247 21.02 13.27 -3.90
CA ALA A 247 22.37 13.67 -3.53
C ALA A 247 22.71 15.13 -3.89
N GLY A 248 21.78 15.87 -4.51
CA GLY A 248 22.00 17.24 -4.95
C GLY A 248 23.09 17.36 -6.02
N ARG A 249 23.25 16.37 -6.89
CA ARG A 249 24.23 16.35 -8.00
C ARG A 249 23.65 16.82 -9.32
N ILE A 250 22.33 16.66 -9.49
CA ILE A 250 21.54 17.07 -10.65
C ILE A 250 20.22 17.68 -10.16
N GLY A 251 19.49 18.37 -11.04
CA GLY A 251 18.19 18.96 -10.73
C GLY A 251 18.23 20.41 -10.26
N HIS A 252 19.40 21.06 -10.26
CA HIS A 252 19.55 22.49 -9.95
C HIS A 252 18.86 23.41 -10.97
N ASP A 253 18.58 22.86 -12.15
CA ASP A 253 17.88 23.47 -13.27
C ASP A 253 16.37 23.21 -13.27
N PHE A 254 15.85 22.52 -12.25
CA PHE A 254 14.42 22.26 -12.12
C PHE A 254 13.65 23.57 -11.89
N THR A 255 12.79 23.93 -12.85
CA THR A 255 11.97 25.16 -12.83
C THR A 255 10.51 24.89 -12.46
N GLY A 256 10.15 23.64 -12.18
CA GLY A 256 8.79 23.28 -11.76
C GLY A 256 8.49 23.69 -10.33
N GLN A 257 7.21 23.72 -9.98
CA GLN A 257 6.79 23.95 -8.60
C GLN A 257 7.07 22.67 -7.79
N LEU A 258 7.91 22.78 -6.76
CA LEU A 258 8.02 21.72 -5.76
C LEU A 258 6.68 21.60 -5.07
N ARG A 259 6.12 20.39 -5.04
CA ARG A 259 4.97 20.11 -4.20
C ARG A 259 5.44 20.28 -2.77
N GLU A 260 4.89 21.25 -2.05
CA GLU A 260 5.01 21.27 -0.60
C GLU A 260 4.46 19.93 -0.13
N LEU A 261 5.34 19.10 0.44
CA LEU A 261 4.90 17.96 1.21
C LEU A 261 3.99 18.58 2.26
N SER A 262 2.70 18.23 2.24
CA SER A 262 1.80 18.61 3.31
C SER A 262 2.52 18.27 4.59
N GLU A 263 2.84 19.29 5.40
CA GLU A 263 3.39 19.03 6.72
C GLU A 263 2.48 18.01 7.35
N PHE A 264 3.05 16.87 7.72
CA PHE A 264 2.34 15.93 8.55
C PHE A 264 2.17 16.67 9.88
N SER A 265 1.10 17.46 10.00
CA SER A 265 0.66 18.00 11.27
C SER A 265 0.44 16.76 12.11
N GLY A 266 1.30 16.54 13.10
CA GLY A 266 1.46 15.29 13.84
C GLY A 266 0.24 14.83 14.65
N ASP A 267 -0.95 15.14 14.21
CA ASP A 267 -2.21 14.62 14.70
C ASP A 267 -2.45 13.29 13.99
N PHE A 268 -1.87 12.24 14.57
CA PHE A 268 -2.23 10.85 14.31
C PHE A 268 -3.71 10.58 14.64
N GLU A 269 -4.44 11.56 15.14
CA GLU A 269 -5.80 11.54 15.64
C GLU A 269 -6.66 12.53 14.83
N GLU A 270 -7.60 12.02 14.04
CA GLU A 270 -8.69 12.84 13.52
C GLU A 270 -9.87 12.72 14.49
N GLU A 271 -10.22 13.80 15.19
CA GLU A 271 -11.43 13.82 16.02
C GLU A 271 -12.68 13.79 15.13
N VAL A 272 -13.56 12.82 15.36
CA VAL A 272 -14.76 12.59 14.55
C VAL A 272 -16.00 12.85 15.41
N ALA A 273 -17.04 13.39 14.78
CA ALA A 273 -18.33 13.58 15.43
C ALA A 273 -18.81 12.29 16.10
N VAL A 274 -19.20 12.40 17.38
CA VAL A 274 -19.77 11.29 18.14
C VAL A 274 -21.19 11.03 17.62
N PRO A 275 -21.53 9.81 17.17
CA PRO A 275 -22.89 9.50 16.74
C PRO A 275 -23.88 9.58 17.92
N GLU A 276 -25.10 10.09 17.69
CA GLU A 276 -26.12 10.36 18.72
C GLU A 276 -26.67 9.11 19.46
N ARG A 277 -26.29 7.90 19.05
CA ARG A 277 -26.73 6.66 19.70
C ARG A 277 -25.70 6.19 20.72
N PRO A 278 -26.09 5.86 21.97
CA PRO A 278 -25.20 5.17 22.89
C PRO A 278 -24.80 3.84 22.23
N GLY A 279 -23.50 3.64 22.04
CA GLY A 279 -23.00 2.40 21.45
C GLY A 279 -23.34 1.23 22.37
N ASP A 280 -23.88 0.16 21.80
CA ASP A 280 -24.03 -1.11 22.53
C ASP A 280 -22.65 -1.76 22.64
N TRP A 281 -21.88 -1.32 23.64
CA TRP A 281 -20.52 -1.82 23.90
C TRP A 281 -20.53 -3.11 24.75
N GLY A 282 -21.71 -3.72 24.94
CA GLY A 282 -21.91 -4.99 25.63
C GLY A 282 -21.38 -6.16 24.81
N HIS A 283 -20.07 -6.37 24.80
CA HIS A 283 -19.46 -7.56 24.20
C HIS A 283 -19.33 -8.70 25.22
N PRO A 284 -19.56 -9.96 24.82
CA PRO A 284 -19.32 -11.12 25.69
C PRO A 284 -17.85 -11.15 26.14
N GLY A 285 -17.60 -10.91 27.42
CA GLY A 285 -16.25 -10.92 28.02
C GLY A 285 -15.59 -9.56 28.24
N LEU A 286 -16.23 -8.44 27.87
CA LEU A 286 -15.78 -7.09 28.20
C LEU A 286 -16.72 -6.46 29.25
N LYS A 287 -16.17 -5.93 30.34
CA LYS A 287 -16.97 -5.20 31.33
C LYS A 287 -17.42 -3.86 30.74
N PRO A 288 -18.70 -3.48 30.87
CA PRO A 288 -19.15 -2.12 30.57
C PRO A 288 -18.31 -1.09 31.34
N LEU A 289 -17.88 -0.04 30.67
CA LEU A 289 -17.09 1.04 31.27
C LEU A 289 -17.96 2.28 31.48
N GLU A 290 -17.98 2.79 32.70
CA GLU A 290 -18.56 4.12 32.97
C GLU A 290 -17.59 5.25 32.57
N CYS A 291 -16.30 5.09 32.87
CA CYS A 291 -15.24 6.04 32.52
C CYS A 291 -13.99 5.29 32.04
N GLY A 292 -13.41 5.69 30.91
CA GLY A 292 -12.20 5.06 30.37
C GLY A 292 -12.06 5.19 28.85
N ILE A 293 -11.19 4.37 28.27
CA ILE A 293 -10.94 4.32 26.82
C ILE A 293 -11.39 2.97 26.24
N ILE A 294 -12.04 3.01 25.09
CA ILE A 294 -12.25 1.84 24.22
C ILE A 294 -11.49 2.07 22.92
N VAL A 295 -10.47 1.25 22.67
CA VAL A 295 -9.84 1.10 21.36
C VAL A 295 -10.59 0.02 20.59
N ASP A 296 -11.20 0.41 19.48
CA ASP A 296 -12.03 -0.44 18.62
C ASP A 296 -11.43 -0.52 17.21
N HIS A 297 -11.89 -1.47 16.40
CA HIS A 297 -11.42 -1.69 15.02
C HIS A 297 -9.92 -2.04 14.91
N ILE A 298 -9.36 -2.73 15.92
CA ILE A 298 -7.97 -3.19 15.87
C ILE A 298 -7.85 -4.33 14.83
N ALA A 299 -7.01 -4.14 13.81
CA ALA A 299 -6.61 -5.16 12.83
C ALA A 299 -7.76 -5.93 12.17
N VAL A 300 -8.76 -5.23 11.60
CA VAL A 300 -9.97 -5.85 11.04
C VAL A 300 -9.64 -6.83 9.90
N CYS A 301 -9.90 -8.12 10.09
CA CYS A 301 -9.64 -9.18 9.09
C CYS A 301 -10.45 -10.47 9.35
N ASP A 302 -10.36 -11.44 8.43
CA ASP A 302 -10.98 -12.78 8.52
C ASP A 302 -10.26 -13.76 9.46
N LYS A 303 -9.13 -13.37 10.05
CA LYS A 303 -8.25 -14.25 10.83
C LYS A 303 -8.16 -13.81 12.29
N PRO A 304 -9.07 -14.27 13.18
CA PRO A 304 -9.08 -13.90 14.60
C PRO A 304 -7.74 -14.05 15.32
N LYS A 305 -6.95 -15.06 14.96
CA LYS A 305 -5.63 -15.31 15.58
C LYS A 305 -4.64 -14.16 15.36
N LEU A 306 -4.61 -13.57 14.17
CA LEU A 306 -3.74 -12.41 13.88
C LEU A 306 -4.19 -11.18 14.67
N ILE A 307 -5.50 -11.02 14.84
CA ILE A 307 -6.07 -9.93 15.65
C ILE A 307 -5.62 -10.07 17.11
N TRP A 308 -5.66 -11.28 17.67
CA TRP A 308 -5.15 -11.54 19.02
C TRP A 308 -3.66 -11.20 19.18
N GLU A 309 -2.84 -11.47 18.17
CA GLU A 309 -1.40 -11.14 18.19
C GLU A 309 -1.16 -9.62 18.16
N VAL A 310 -1.93 -8.88 17.37
CA VAL A 310 -1.88 -7.40 17.34
C VAL A 310 -2.38 -6.81 18.67
N VAL A 311 -3.51 -7.30 19.18
CA VAL A 311 -4.05 -6.88 20.49
C VAL A 311 -3.05 -7.14 21.62
N ALA A 312 -2.40 -8.31 21.64
CA ALA A 312 -1.37 -8.62 22.62
C ALA A 312 -0.14 -7.71 22.49
N SER A 313 0.25 -7.38 21.25
CA SER A 313 1.36 -6.47 20.96
C SER A 313 1.07 -5.04 21.43
N ILE A 314 -0.15 -4.55 21.22
CA ILE A 314 -0.61 -3.24 21.74
C ILE A 314 -0.62 -3.24 23.26
N ARG A 315 -1.22 -4.25 23.90
CA ARG A 315 -1.27 -4.34 25.37
C ARG A 315 0.13 -4.36 25.98
N LYS A 316 1.07 -5.06 25.36
CA LYS A 316 2.48 -5.09 25.78
C LYS A 316 3.18 -3.76 25.52
N GLY A 317 3.03 -3.19 24.34
CA GLY A 317 3.70 -1.96 23.90
C GLY A 317 3.25 -0.71 24.65
N LEU A 318 1.97 -0.65 25.02
CA LEU A 318 1.37 0.44 25.80
C LEU A 318 1.32 0.14 27.31
N LYS A 319 1.90 -0.99 27.75
CA LYS A 319 1.91 -1.44 29.16
C LYS A 319 0.50 -1.58 29.78
N LEU A 320 -0.51 -1.92 28.99
CA LEU A 320 -1.91 -2.07 29.42
C LEU A 320 -2.21 -3.44 30.07
N ASN A 321 -1.20 -4.28 30.28
CA ASN A 321 -1.37 -5.70 30.66
C ASN A 321 -2.11 -5.95 31.98
N VAL A 322 -2.10 -4.99 32.91
CA VAL A 322 -2.70 -5.12 34.25
C VAL A 322 -3.98 -4.31 34.44
N VAL A 323 -4.29 -3.42 33.50
CA VAL A 323 -5.40 -2.46 33.63
C VAL A 323 -6.45 -2.64 32.55
N SER A 324 -6.18 -3.37 31.46
CA SER A 324 -7.11 -3.50 30.33
C SER A 324 -7.83 -4.85 30.23
N SER A 325 -9.09 -4.80 29.78
CA SER A 325 -9.82 -5.94 29.21
C SER A 325 -9.68 -5.91 27.69
N HIS A 326 -9.78 -7.05 27.02
CA HIS A 326 -9.62 -7.14 25.57
C HIS A 326 -10.38 -8.32 24.98
N GLY A 327 -10.70 -8.24 23.69
CA GLY A 327 -11.40 -9.30 22.97
C GLY A 327 -11.31 -9.17 21.46
N VAL A 328 -11.74 -10.22 20.76
CA VAL A 328 -11.91 -10.24 19.30
C VAL A 328 -13.38 -10.57 19.02
N CYS A 329 -14.04 -9.75 18.21
CA CYS A 329 -15.46 -9.87 17.93
C CYS A 329 -15.74 -9.71 16.43
N ALA A 330 -16.97 -10.01 16.00
CA ALA A 330 -17.37 -9.77 14.62
C ALA A 330 -17.36 -8.26 14.30
N SER A 331 -16.84 -7.93 13.13
CA SER A 331 -16.97 -6.60 12.54
C SER A 331 -18.36 -6.44 11.94
N GLY A 332 -18.76 -5.20 11.62
CA GLY A 332 -19.98 -4.93 10.84
C GLY A 332 -19.92 -5.46 9.41
N ARG A 333 -18.78 -6.02 8.98
CA ARG A 333 -18.61 -6.71 7.68
C ARG A 333 -18.76 -8.23 7.86
N PRO A 334 -19.61 -8.91 7.07
CA PRO A 334 -19.78 -10.36 7.15
C PRO A 334 -18.46 -11.12 7.03
N GLY A 335 -18.21 -12.05 7.96
CA GLY A 335 -16.99 -12.88 7.96
C GLY A 335 -15.71 -12.16 8.40
N MET A 336 -15.77 -10.88 8.76
CA MET A 336 -14.64 -10.14 9.32
C MET A 336 -14.75 -10.05 10.83
N TYR A 337 -13.59 -10.01 11.48
CA TYR A 337 -13.45 -9.83 12.92
C TYR A 337 -12.62 -8.57 13.20
N LYS A 338 -12.76 -8.02 14.40
CA LYS A 338 -12.02 -6.86 14.89
C LYS A 338 -11.60 -7.07 16.35
N GLY A 339 -10.47 -6.49 16.71
CA GLY A 339 -9.98 -6.47 18.09
C GLY A 339 -10.50 -5.26 18.83
N ILE A 340 -10.72 -5.43 20.13
CA ILE A 340 -11.15 -4.37 21.04
C ILE A 340 -10.29 -4.43 22.30
N ILE A 341 -9.88 -3.26 22.80
CA ILE A 341 -9.23 -3.09 24.09
C ILE A 341 -10.03 -2.06 24.89
N SER A 342 -10.34 -2.39 26.14
CA SER A 342 -11.07 -1.54 27.09
C SER A 342 -10.16 -1.24 28.27
N VAL A 343 -9.97 0.05 28.56
CA VAL A 343 -9.09 0.56 29.63
C VAL A 343 -9.90 1.45 30.57
N PRO A 344 -10.29 0.96 31.76
CA PRO A 344 -11.03 1.74 32.74
C PRO A 344 -10.18 2.87 33.33
N TYR A 345 -10.82 3.98 33.68
CA TYR A 345 -10.26 5.13 34.41
C TYR A 345 -9.09 5.87 33.71
N LEU A 346 -8.85 5.61 32.43
CA LEU A 346 -7.90 6.35 31.61
C LEU A 346 -8.64 7.46 30.85
N GLU A 347 -8.16 8.71 30.96
CA GLU A 347 -8.83 9.87 30.35
C GLU A 347 -8.34 10.21 28.94
N GLY A 348 -7.26 9.58 28.48
CA GLY A 348 -6.64 9.77 27.17
C GLY A 348 -5.32 8.98 27.09
N PHE A 349 -4.84 8.75 25.87
CA PHE A 349 -3.46 8.33 25.66
C PHE A 349 -2.57 9.57 25.56
N ASP A 350 -1.34 9.47 26.05
CA ASP A 350 -0.34 10.50 25.76
C ASP A 350 0.14 10.41 24.29
N THR A 351 0.84 11.45 23.82
CA THR A 351 1.31 11.51 22.43
C THR A 351 2.21 10.34 22.03
N GLU A 352 3.01 9.78 22.94
CA GLU A 352 3.88 8.63 22.65
C GLU A 352 3.05 7.34 22.52
N GLN A 353 2.06 7.17 23.39
CA GLN A 353 1.11 6.06 23.37
C GLN A 353 0.22 6.10 22.13
N THR A 354 -0.31 7.26 21.75
CA THR A 354 -1.07 7.45 20.51
C THR A 354 -0.24 7.08 19.30
N LYS A 355 0.99 7.59 19.18
CA LYS A 355 1.89 7.28 18.05
C LYS A 355 2.18 5.77 17.96
N ARG A 356 2.44 5.13 19.10
CA ARG A 356 2.64 3.68 19.15
C ARG A 356 1.39 2.91 18.77
N LEU A 357 0.21 3.38 19.20
CA LEU A 357 -1.06 2.75 18.86
C LEU A 357 -1.35 2.85 17.36
N ALA A 358 -1.17 4.04 16.76
CA ALA A 358 -1.34 4.25 15.33
C ALA A 358 -0.40 3.39 14.49
N MET A 359 0.86 3.23 14.93
CA MET A 359 1.83 2.35 14.27
C MET A 359 1.46 0.86 14.37
N LEU A 360 0.91 0.42 15.51
CA LEU A 360 0.57 -0.98 15.76
C LEU A 360 -0.78 -1.39 15.17
N ALA A 361 -1.72 -0.45 15.07
CA ALA A 361 -3.06 -0.66 14.51
C ALA A 361 -3.54 0.62 13.80
N PRO A 362 -3.07 0.86 12.56
CA PRO A 362 -3.55 1.97 11.76
C PRO A 362 -5.04 1.78 11.45
N ASN A 363 -5.78 2.88 11.34
CA ASN A 363 -7.24 2.91 11.14
C ASN A 363 -8.09 2.38 12.30
N CYS A 364 -7.52 2.19 13.49
CA CYS A 364 -8.31 1.89 14.68
C CYS A 364 -8.98 3.16 15.23
N THR A 365 -10.01 2.97 16.05
CA THR A 365 -10.77 4.06 16.64
C THR A 365 -10.53 4.10 18.14
N VAL A 366 -10.23 5.28 18.69
CA VAL A 366 -10.14 5.51 20.14
C VAL A 366 -11.40 6.25 20.59
N ASN A 367 -12.18 5.64 21.47
CA ASN A 367 -13.38 6.24 22.06
C ASN A 367 -13.10 6.53 23.54
N ILE A 368 -13.27 7.78 23.96
CA ILE A 368 -13.16 8.19 25.37
C ILE A 368 -14.56 8.21 25.96
N LEU A 369 -14.77 7.45 27.03
CA LEU A 369 -16.04 7.31 27.75
C LEU A 369 -16.07 8.16 29.02
N ARG A 370 -17.19 8.85 29.24
CA ARG A 370 -17.54 9.52 30.51
C ARG A 370 -19.02 9.28 30.82
N GLY A 371 -19.32 8.81 32.03
CA GLY A 371 -20.70 8.52 32.46
C GLY A 371 -21.41 7.46 31.60
N GLY A 372 -20.66 6.51 31.02
CA GLY A 372 -21.18 5.44 30.17
C GLY A 372 -21.44 5.83 28.71
N ALA A 373 -21.16 7.07 28.32
CA ALA A 373 -21.32 7.57 26.95
C ALA A 373 -19.98 7.97 26.32
N VAL A 374 -19.90 7.92 24.98
CA VAL A 374 -18.73 8.39 24.23
C VAL A 374 -18.70 9.91 24.30
N ALA A 375 -17.70 10.46 24.99
CA ALA A 375 -17.48 11.89 25.10
C ALA A 375 -16.67 12.42 23.89
N ARG A 376 -15.67 11.65 23.44
CA ARG A 376 -14.81 12.00 22.30
C ARG A 376 -14.44 10.75 21.52
N LYS A 377 -14.23 10.91 20.21
CA LYS A 377 -13.91 9.81 19.31
C LYS A 377 -12.82 10.24 18.33
N PHE A 378 -11.77 9.43 18.20
CA PHE A 378 -10.67 9.67 17.29
C PHE A 378 -10.49 8.50 16.36
N ASN A 379 -10.22 8.79 15.08
CA ASN A 379 -9.71 7.81 14.15
C ASN A 379 -8.19 7.98 14.08
N LEU A 380 -7.47 6.87 14.31
CA LEU A 380 -6.03 6.85 14.16
C LEU A 380 -5.66 6.56 12.71
N ARG A 381 -4.84 7.41 12.09
CA ARG A 381 -4.41 7.26 10.70
C ARG A 381 -2.98 6.73 10.59
#